data_AF-A0A847WUG6-F1
#
_entry.id   AF-A0A847WUG6-F1
#
_cell.length_a   1.000
_cell.length_b   1.000
_cell.length_c   1.000
_cell.angle_alpha   90.00
_cell.angle_beta   90.00
_cell.angle_gamma   90.00
#
_symmetry.space_group_name_H-M   'P 1'
#
loop_
_entity.id
_entity.type
_entity.pdbx_description
1 polymer ?
#
loop_
_entity_poly.entity_id
_entity_poly.type
_entity_poly.pdbx_seq_one_letter_code
_entity_poly.pdbx_strand_id
1 'polypeptide(L)'
;MNKRLYRLIPYILLIGMTLILNYIFLPPLTFQSPQFRIFFGLFFLAVIFIELIFDIDISGKKKVSRVKYGIFSLPIIFVLIAFVIQFFNGPVFRATDYAGLIDVKEKDFGTDFFAMNPDQIPMMDRDTAERLGDRRIG
;
A
#
# COMPACT_ATOMS: atom_id res chain seq x y z
N MET A 1 -2.04 42.48 4.40
CA MET A 1 -1.92 41.19 3.66
C MET A 1 -3.28 40.50 3.67
N ASN A 2 -3.89 40.21 2.51
CA ASN A 2 -5.27 39.69 2.44
C ASN A 2 -5.44 38.43 3.30
N LYS A 3 -6.50 38.38 4.13
CA LYS A 3 -6.80 37.24 5.02
C LYS A 3 -6.88 35.87 4.31
N ARG A 4 -7.02 35.85 2.99
CA ARG A 4 -6.99 34.62 2.19
C ARG A 4 -5.57 34.08 1.94
N LEU A 5 -4.57 34.95 1.83
CA LEU A 5 -3.19 34.55 1.52
C LEU A 5 -2.54 33.83 2.70
N TYR A 6 -2.75 34.27 3.94
CA TYR A 6 -2.16 33.60 5.11
C TYR A 6 -2.66 32.15 5.26
N ARG A 7 -3.91 31.90 4.85
CA ARG A 7 -4.52 30.59 4.98
C ARG A 7 -3.95 29.60 3.95
N LEU A 8 -3.43 30.08 2.83
CA LEU A 8 -2.83 29.23 1.78
C LEU A 8 -1.41 28.75 2.14
N ILE A 9 -0.67 29.52 2.93
CA ILE A 9 0.71 29.21 3.32
C ILE A 9 0.86 27.78 3.90
N PRO A 10 0.08 27.35 4.92
CA PRO A 10 0.23 26.01 5.49
C PRO A 10 -0.16 24.90 4.53
N TYR A 11 -1.10 25.11 3.60
CA TYR A 11 -1.42 24.09 2.59
C TYR A 11 -0.29 23.93 1.57
N ILE A 12 0.33 25.02 1.17
CA ILE A 12 1.50 24.98 0.27
C ILE A 12 2.65 24.25 0.95
N LEU A 13 2.90 24.53 2.22
CA LEU A 13 3.92 23.84 3.01
C LEU A 13 3.60 22.36 3.18
N LEU A 14 2.33 22.02 3.46
CA LEU A 14 1.86 20.64 3.55
C LEU A 14 2.12 19.88 2.25
N ILE A 15 1.73 20.46 1.10
CA ILE A 15 1.93 19.87 -0.23
C ILE A 15 3.41 19.67 -0.52
N GLY A 16 4.25 20.67 -0.22
CA GLY A 16 5.70 20.55 -0.36
C GLY A 16 6.26 19.41 0.49
N MET A 17 5.82 19.31 1.75
CA MET A 17 6.24 18.24 2.65
C MET A 17 5.79 16.87 2.17
N THR A 18 4.54 16.72 1.69
CA THR A 18 4.10 15.44 1.13
C THR A 18 4.86 15.05 -0.13
N LEU A 19 5.23 15.99 -1.00
CA LEU A 19 6.06 15.67 -2.16
C LEU A 19 7.46 15.18 -1.76
N ILE A 20 8.09 15.82 -0.76
CA ILE A 20 9.39 15.38 -0.22
C ILE A 20 9.26 13.98 0.39
N LEU A 21 8.23 13.74 1.20
CA LEU A 21 7.98 12.43 1.79
C LEU A 21 7.68 11.37 0.72
N ASN A 22 6.96 11.73 -0.34
CA ASN A 22 6.71 10.84 -1.47
C ASN A 22 8.03 10.48 -2.19
N TYR A 23 8.94 11.44 -2.35
CA TYR A 23 10.25 11.19 -2.96
C TYR A 23 11.16 10.29 -2.10
N ILE A 24 11.13 10.42 -0.77
CA ILE A 24 11.98 9.62 0.13
C ILE A 24 11.42 8.21 0.33
N PHE A 25 10.11 8.08 0.57
CA PHE A 25 9.48 6.81 0.91
C PHE A 25 8.95 6.03 -0.30
N LEU A 26 8.85 6.68 -1.48
CA LEU A 26 8.29 6.14 -2.72
C LEU A 26 7.06 5.23 -2.50
N PRO A 27 6.00 5.71 -1.79
CA PRO A 27 4.81 4.91 -1.63
C PRO A 27 4.20 4.63 -3.02
N PRO A 28 3.85 3.37 -3.36
CA PRO A 28 3.27 3.04 -4.64
C PRO A 28 1.98 3.84 -4.88
N LEU A 29 1.79 4.49 -6.02
CA LEU A 29 0.59 5.28 -6.32
C LEU A 29 -0.61 4.40 -6.69
N THR A 30 -0.90 3.39 -5.87
CA THR A 30 -1.97 2.41 -6.08
C THR A 30 -2.82 2.30 -4.83
N PHE A 31 -4.14 2.38 -4.99
CA PHE A 31 -5.11 2.28 -3.90
C PHE A 31 -5.02 0.97 -3.11
N GLN A 32 -4.56 -0.10 -3.76
CA GLN A 32 -4.39 -1.40 -3.12
C GLN A 32 -3.18 -1.46 -2.19
N SER A 33 -2.19 -0.58 -2.34
CA SER A 33 -1.01 -0.61 -1.48
C SER A 33 -1.34 -0.07 -0.07
N PRO A 34 -0.92 -0.77 1.01
CA PRO A 34 -1.15 -0.27 2.38
C PRO A 34 -0.40 1.04 2.66
N GLN A 35 0.82 1.19 2.12
CA GLN A 35 1.66 2.37 2.31
C GLN A 35 0.99 3.63 1.74
N PHE A 36 0.41 3.55 0.54
CA PHE A 36 -0.33 4.66 -0.05
C PHE A 36 -1.56 5.05 0.76
N ARG A 37 -2.31 4.04 1.24
CA ARG A 37 -3.51 4.28 2.07
C ARG A 37 -3.16 5.04 3.36
N ILE A 38 -2.07 4.66 4.03
CA ILE A 38 -1.57 5.38 5.22
C ILE A 38 -1.13 6.80 4.86
N PHE A 39 -0.33 6.94 3.81
CA PHE A 39 0.18 8.24 3.35
C PHE A 39 -0.97 9.21 3.00
N PHE A 40 -1.97 8.71 2.29
CA PHE A 40 -3.18 9.46 1.92
C PHE A 40 -4.01 9.85 3.16
N GLY A 41 -4.19 8.93 4.10
CA GLY A 41 -4.87 9.20 5.36
C GLY A 41 -4.14 10.26 6.20
N LEU A 42 -2.82 10.20 6.28
CA LEU A 42 -1.99 11.16 7.02
C LEU A 42 -2.11 12.57 6.42
N PHE A 43 -2.14 12.70 5.10
CA PHE A 43 -2.33 14.00 4.44
C PHE A 43 -3.66 14.65 4.82
N PHE A 44 -4.77 13.89 4.73
CA PHE A 44 -6.09 14.42 5.12
C PHE A 44 -6.21 14.69 6.62
N LEU A 45 -5.57 13.87 7.45
CA LEU A 45 -5.47 14.13 8.89
C LEU A 45 -4.80 15.48 9.16
N ALA A 46 -3.68 15.75 8.50
CA ALA A 46 -2.97 17.03 8.61
C ALA A 46 -3.81 18.21 8.11
N VAL A 47 -4.58 18.04 7.03
CA VAL A 47 -5.55 19.06 6.56
C VAL A 47 -6.59 19.38 7.64
N ILE A 48 -7.14 18.37 8.31
CA ILE A 48 -8.09 18.58 9.41
C ILE A 48 -7.43 19.34 10.56
N PHE A 49 -6.19 19.00 10.92
CA PHE A 49 -5.44 19.72 11.95
C PHE A 49 -5.24 21.20 11.59
N ILE A 50 -4.85 21.49 10.34
CA ILE A 50 -4.70 22.88 9.86
C ILE A 50 -6.04 23.63 9.96
N GLU A 51 -7.13 23.00 9.53
CA GLU A 51 -8.47 23.61 9.59
C GLU A 51 -8.94 23.85 11.03
N LEU A 52 -8.60 22.95 11.94
CA LEU A 52 -8.93 23.06 13.36
C LEU A 52 -8.17 24.22 14.02
N ILE A 53 -6.90 24.43 13.66
CA ILE A 53 -6.11 25.58 14.14
C ILE A 53 -6.74 26.90 13.65
N PHE A 54 -7.21 26.97 12.40
CA PHE A 54 -7.83 28.18 11.87
C PHE A 54 -9.25 28.44 12.37
N ASP A 55 -10.02 27.39 12.64
CA ASP A 55 -11.38 27.54 13.19
C ASP A 55 -11.38 27.87 14.70
N ILE A 56 -10.23 27.71 15.39
CA ILE A 56 -10.01 28.21 16.76
C ILE A 56 -9.52 29.66 16.65
N ASP A 57 -10.48 30.59 16.63
CA ASP A 57 -10.17 32.02 16.71
C ASP A 57 -9.71 32.40 18.14
N ILE A 58 -8.85 33.43 18.26
CA ILE A 58 -8.32 33.97 19.54
C ILE A 58 -9.43 34.36 20.55
N SER A 59 -10.66 34.59 20.06
CA SER A 59 -11.85 34.89 20.88
C SER A 59 -12.61 33.65 21.39
N GLY A 60 -12.09 32.42 21.20
CA GLY A 60 -12.65 31.19 21.78
C GLY A 60 -13.98 30.70 21.17
N LYS A 61 -14.53 31.40 20.17
CA LYS A 61 -15.78 30.99 19.51
C LYS A 61 -15.50 30.02 18.37
N LYS A 62 -15.70 28.72 18.63
CA LYS A 62 -15.63 27.65 17.62
C LYS A 62 -16.80 27.78 16.64
N LYS A 63 -16.55 28.26 15.42
CA LYS A 63 -17.52 28.15 14.31
C LYS A 63 -17.20 26.93 13.45
N VAL A 64 -17.31 25.74 14.06
CA VAL A 64 -17.06 24.45 13.40
C VAL A 64 -18.24 24.12 12.50
N SER A 65 -18.00 24.09 11.18
CA SER A 65 -19.02 23.67 10.21
C SER A 65 -18.99 22.15 10.04
N ARG A 66 -20.05 21.46 10.49
CA ARG A 66 -20.13 19.98 10.41
C ARG A 66 -19.92 19.44 8.99
N VAL A 67 -20.42 20.15 7.98
CA VAL A 67 -20.29 19.78 6.56
C VAL A 67 -18.83 19.77 6.10
N LYS A 68 -18.04 20.78 6.47
CA LYS A 68 -16.62 20.90 6.10
C LYS A 68 -15.80 19.74 6.66
N TYR A 69 -15.95 19.46 7.96
CA TYR A 69 -15.24 18.34 8.60
C TYR A 69 -15.73 16.98 8.12
N GLY A 70 -17.01 16.85 7.77
CA GLY A 70 -17.55 15.62 7.15
C GLY A 70 -16.92 15.30 5.79
N ILE A 71 -16.67 16.33 4.96
CA ILE A 71 -16.02 16.15 3.65
C ILE A 71 -14.55 15.75 3.85
N PHE A 72 -13.83 16.40 4.76
CA PHE A 72 -12.42 16.08 5.01
C PHE A 72 -12.21 14.75 5.76
N SER A 73 -13.19 14.26 6.51
CA SER A 73 -13.09 12.97 7.20
C SER A 73 -13.42 11.77 6.32
N LEU A 74 -14.20 11.96 5.25
CA LEU A 74 -14.57 10.90 4.29
C LEU A 74 -13.38 10.09 3.76
N PRO A 75 -12.26 10.69 3.28
CA PRO A 75 -11.09 9.93 2.84
C PRO A 75 -10.43 9.13 3.97
N ILE A 76 -10.47 9.62 5.21
CA ILE A 76 -9.93 8.90 6.37
C ILE A 76 -10.81 7.68 6.69
N ILE A 77 -12.13 7.86 6.65
CA ILE A 77 -13.10 6.76 6.84
C ILE A 77 -12.87 5.69 5.77
N PHE A 78 -12.66 6.08 4.51
CA PHE A 78 -12.35 5.16 3.43
C PHE A 78 -11.08 4.33 3.71
N VAL A 79 -10.01 4.98 4.15
CA VAL A 79 -8.75 4.31 4.53
C VAL A 79 -9.00 3.31 5.67
N LEU A 80 -9.76 3.70 6.70
CA LEU A 80 -10.10 2.82 7.83
C LEU A 80 -10.91 1.60 7.38
N ILE A 81 -11.93 1.79 6.55
CA ILE A 81 -12.74 0.69 6.01
C ILE A 81 -11.86 -0.27 5.21
N ALA A 82 -10.94 0.25 4.38
CA ALA A 82 -10.02 -0.59 3.62
C ALA A 82 -9.11 -1.44 4.52
N PHE A 83 -8.68 -0.91 5.67
CA PHE A 83 -7.92 -1.67 6.65
C PHE A 83 -8.75 -2.76 7.33
N VAL A 84 -10.00 -2.46 7.69
CA VAL A 84 -10.92 -3.44 8.26
C VAL A 84 -11.16 -4.59 7.28
N ILE A 85 -11.43 -4.27 6.01
CA ILE A 85 -11.61 -5.29 4.96
C ILE A 85 -10.34 -6.13 4.82
N GLN A 86 -9.15 -5.51 4.78
CA GLN A 86 -7.90 -6.24 4.67
C GLN A 86 -7.64 -7.14 5.89
N PHE A 87 -8.00 -6.71 7.09
CA PHE A 87 -7.87 -7.49 8.30
C PHE A 87 -8.74 -8.76 8.24
N PHE A 88 -10.02 -8.63 7.88
CA PHE A 88 -10.92 -9.77 7.70
C PHE A 88 -10.54 -10.69 6.53
N ASN A 89 -9.86 -10.17 5.51
CA ASN A 89 -9.32 -10.96 4.40
C ASN A 89 -7.90 -11.49 4.67
N GLY A 90 -7.40 -11.33 5.89
CA GLY A 90 -6.07 -11.80 6.27
C GLY A 90 -5.98 -13.32 6.33
N PRO A 91 -4.75 -13.87 6.36
CA PRO A 91 -4.51 -15.31 6.39
C PRO A 91 -5.13 -16.00 7.62
N VAL A 92 -5.30 -15.27 8.72
CA VAL A 92 -5.92 -15.80 9.95
C VAL A 92 -7.40 -16.12 9.76
N PHE A 93 -8.14 -15.27 9.06
CA PHE A 93 -9.59 -15.43 8.86
C PHE A 93 -9.93 -16.25 7.61
N ARG A 94 -9.05 -16.25 6.60
CA ARG A 94 -9.23 -16.96 5.33
C ARG A 94 -8.34 -18.21 5.17
N ALA A 95 -7.83 -18.77 6.27
CA ALA A 95 -6.89 -19.89 6.21
C ALA A 95 -7.42 -21.10 5.40
N THR A 96 -8.71 -21.43 5.54
CA THR A 96 -9.38 -22.51 4.81
C THR A 96 -9.41 -22.28 3.31
N ASP A 97 -9.73 -21.06 2.87
CA ASP A 97 -9.75 -20.69 1.45
C ASP A 97 -8.34 -20.79 0.85
N TYR A 98 -7.32 -20.35 1.60
CA TYR A 98 -5.92 -20.46 1.18
C TYR A 98 -5.43 -21.92 1.14
N ALA A 99 -5.81 -22.75 2.11
CA ALA A 99 -5.48 -24.17 2.11
C ALA A 99 -6.11 -24.90 0.91
N GLY A 100 -7.33 -24.52 0.53
CA GLY A 100 -8.03 -25.07 -0.63
C GLY A 100 -7.43 -24.70 -2.00
N LEU A 101 -6.48 -23.75 -2.07
CA LEU A 101 -5.77 -23.43 -3.33
C LEU A 101 -4.77 -24.54 -3.71
N ILE A 102 -4.32 -25.34 -2.75
CA ILE A 102 -3.34 -26.41 -2.98
C ILE A 102 -4.08 -27.74 -2.91
N ASP A 103 -4.16 -28.43 -4.05
CA ASP A 103 -4.64 -29.80 -4.11
C ASP A 103 -3.54 -30.73 -3.57
N VAL A 104 -3.74 -31.23 -2.35
CA VAL A 104 -2.80 -32.13 -1.69
C VAL A 104 -2.96 -33.52 -2.32
N LYS A 105 -2.08 -33.84 -3.25
CA LYS A 105 -1.99 -35.16 -3.86
C LYS A 105 -0.98 -36.01 -3.08
N GLU A 106 -1.47 -37.02 -2.38
CA GLU A 106 -0.60 -38.06 -1.83
C GLU A 106 0.04 -38.83 -2.99
N LYS A 107 1.37 -38.85 -3.01
CA LYS A 107 2.19 -39.58 -3.98
C LYS A 107 3.17 -40.47 -3.26
N ASP A 108 3.38 -41.65 -3.80
CA ASP A 108 4.35 -42.60 -3.26
C ASP A 108 5.72 -42.37 -3.89
N PHE A 109 6.71 -42.03 -3.07
CA PHE A 109 8.08 -41.78 -3.51
C PHE A 109 8.71 -42.97 -4.24
N GLY A 110 8.28 -44.21 -3.94
CA GLY A 110 8.82 -45.41 -4.58
C GLY A 110 8.29 -45.68 -6.00
N THR A 111 7.08 -45.19 -6.32
CA THR A 111 6.39 -45.51 -7.57
C THR A 111 6.12 -44.30 -8.46
N ASP A 112 5.87 -43.13 -7.88
CA ASP A 112 5.55 -41.90 -8.63
C ASP A 112 6.79 -41.10 -9.06
N PHE A 113 7.95 -41.38 -8.45
CA PHE A 113 9.21 -40.75 -8.80
C PHE A 113 10.17 -41.83 -9.29
N PHE A 114 10.26 -41.97 -10.61
CA PHE A 114 11.29 -42.81 -11.21
C PHE A 114 12.67 -42.32 -10.79
N ALA A 115 13.56 -43.24 -10.41
CA ALA A 115 14.97 -42.93 -10.23
C ALA A 115 15.49 -42.34 -11.55
N MET A 116 15.71 -41.03 -11.59
CA MET A 116 16.31 -40.38 -12.76
C MET A 116 17.65 -41.03 -13.02
N ASN A 117 17.84 -41.57 -14.23
CA ASN A 117 19.15 -42.05 -14.63
C ASN A 117 20.10 -40.84 -14.65
N PRO A 118 21.17 -40.82 -13.85
CA PRO A 118 22.15 -39.73 -13.85
C PRO A 118 22.72 -39.45 -15.24
N ASP A 119 22.78 -40.46 -16.11
CA ASP A 119 23.26 -40.34 -17.49
C ASP A 119 22.30 -39.56 -18.41
N GLN A 120 21.03 -39.41 -18.02
CA GLN A 120 20.02 -38.63 -18.74
C GLN A 120 19.97 -37.18 -18.26
N ILE A 121 20.70 -36.82 -17.20
CA ILE A 121 20.84 -35.43 -16.78
C ILE A 121 21.80 -34.78 -17.78
N PRO A 122 21.33 -33.87 -18.65
CA PRO A 122 22.23 -33.21 -19.58
C PRO A 122 23.24 -32.40 -18.77
N MET A 123 24.51 -32.78 -18.87
CA MET A 123 25.62 -31.97 -18.40
C MET A 123 25.69 -30.75 -19.31
N MET A 124 24.93 -29.70 -18.96
CA MET A 124 25.00 -28.43 -19.65
C MET A 124 26.28 -27.72 -19.22
N ASP A 125 27.20 -27.54 -20.16
CA ASP A 125 28.35 -26.68 -19.96
C ASP A 125 27.90 -25.25 -19.64
N ARG A 126 28.64 -24.62 -18.73
CA ARG A 126 28.36 -23.27 -18.23
C ARG A 126 28.15 -22.28 -19.37
N ASP A 127 28.99 -22.32 -20.40
CA ASP A 127 28.90 -21.44 -21.57
C ASP A 127 27.63 -21.65 -22.39
N THR A 128 27.12 -22.90 -22.43
CA THR A 128 25.88 -23.24 -23.12
C THR A 128 24.67 -22.77 -22.32
N ALA A 129 24.72 -22.89 -20.99
CA ALA A 129 23.72 -22.35 -20.08
C ALA A 129 23.63 -20.81 -20.16
N GLU A 130 24.78 -20.14 -20.20
CA GLU A 130 24.88 -18.69 -20.31
C GLU A 130 24.31 -18.19 -21.65
N ARG A 131 24.70 -18.82 -22.77
CA ARG A 131 24.12 -18.50 -24.10
C ARG A 131 22.62 -18.73 -24.21
N LEU A 132 22.09 -19.78 -23.58
CA LEU A 132 20.65 -20.04 -23.54
C LEU A 132 19.92 -19.05 -22.63
N GLY A 133 20.55 -18.65 -21.53
CA GLY A 133 20.06 -17.62 -20.60
C GLY A 133 19.95 -16.26 -21.27
N ASP A 134 21.02 -15.80 -21.92
CA ASP A 134 21.05 -14.54 -22.67
C ASP A 134 19.96 -14.50 -23.75
N ARG A 135 19.74 -15.63 -24.45
CA ARG A 135 18.66 -15.73 -25.45
C ARG A 135 17.25 -15.72 -24.86
N ARG A 136 17.08 -16.14 -23.62
CA ARG A 136 15.76 -16.25 -22.97
C ARG A 136 15.39 -14.99 -22.20
N ILE A 137 16.40 -14.30 -21.65
CA ILE A 137 16.22 -13.07 -20.87
C ILE A 137 16.32 -11.82 -21.76
N GLY A 138 16.94 -11.93 -22.94
CA GLY A 138 17.03 -10.88 -23.94
C GLY A 138 18.29 -10.04 -23.79
#